data_AF-A0A7Y3PWM5-F1
#
_entry.id   AF-A0A7Y3PWM5-F1
#
_cell.length_a   1.000
_cell.length_b   1.000
_cell.length_c   1.000
_cell.angle_alpha   90.00
_cell.angle_beta   90.00
_cell.angle_gamma   90.00
#
_symmetry.space_group_name_H-M   'P 1'
#
loop_
_entity.id
_entity.type
_entity.pdbx_description
1 polymer ?
#
loop_
_entity_poly.entity_id
_entity_poly.type
_entity_poly.pdbx_seq_one_letter_code
_entity_poly.pdbx_strand_id
1 'polypeptide(L)' 'MKGDRVEIVVDAGDTTRTYEVVASRAGRRVETAVRRGVVEVSEVTRSGSVVRTARFMATRVLALVEQPVPREDGSEKAV' A
#
# COMPACT_ATOMS: atom_id res chain seq x y z
N MET A 1 -11.70 -4.84 -5.42
CA MET A 1 -10.69 -5.41 -4.50
C MET A 1 -9.75 -4.29 -4.10
N LYS A 2 -9.39 -4.17 -2.81
CA LYS A 2 -8.26 -3.30 -2.42
C LYS A 2 -6.98 -3.84 -3.07
N GLY A 3 -6.11 -2.95 -3.50
CA GLY A 3 -4.81 -3.29 -4.05
C GLY A 3 -3.99 -4.17 -3.11
N ASP A 4 -3.10 -4.97 -3.68
CA ASP A 4 -2.00 -5.62 -2.97
C ASP A 4 -0.84 -4.64 -2.75
N ARG A 5 -0.86 -3.46 -3.37
CA ARG A 5 0.15 -2.42 -3.25
C ARG A 5 -0.47 -1.05 -2.97
N VAL A 6 0.14 -0.31 -2.05
CA VAL A 6 -0.11 1.12 -1.82
C VAL A 6 1.19 1.88 -1.93
N GLU A 7 1.19 2.89 -2.78
CA GLU A 7 2.27 3.87 -2.88
C GLU A 7 1.93 5.08 -2.00
N ILE A 8 2.92 5.54 -1.23
CA ILE A 8 2.79 6.66 -0.29
C ILE A 8 3.82 7.71 -0.70
N VAL A 9 3.33 8.87 -1.13
CA VAL A 9 4.19 10.02 -1.42
C VAL A 9 4.19 10.94 -0.22
N VAL A 10 5.37 11.26 0.30
CA VAL A 10 5.54 12.15 1.44
C VAL A 10 6.44 13.33 1.12
N ASP A 11 6.12 14.47 1.74
CA ASP A 11 7.00 15.64 1.80
C ASP A 11 8.09 15.43 2.86
N ALA A 12 9.34 15.33 2.39
CA ALA A 12 10.53 15.23 3.23
C ALA A 12 11.16 16.60 3.54
N GLY A 13 10.54 17.72 3.12
CA GLY A 13 10.95 19.09 3.37
C GLY A 13 11.57 19.75 2.15
N ASP A 14 12.63 19.15 1.59
CA ASP A 14 13.33 19.62 0.39
C ASP A 14 12.98 18.82 -0.87
N THR A 15 12.40 17.63 -0.68
CA THR A 15 12.08 16.68 -1.73
C THR A 15 10.85 15.86 -1.39
N THR A 16 10.29 15.20 -2.41
CA THR A 16 9.29 14.16 -2.21
C THR A 16 9.97 12.80 -2.06
N ARG A 17 9.49 11.99 -1.12
CA ARG A 17 9.89 10.58 -1.00
C ARG A 17 8.70 9.68 -1.28
N THR A 18 8.92 8.68 -2.11
CA THR A 18 7.94 7.64 -2.40
C THR A 18 8.28 6.39 -1.60
N TYR A 19 7.29 5.86 -0.90
CA TYR A 19 7.35 4.60 -0.18
C TYR A 19 6.30 3.65 -0.73
N GLU A 20 6.53 2.35 -0.55
CA GLU A 20 5.60 1.33 -1.03
C GLU A 20 5.35 0.30 0.06
N VAL A 21 4.08 -0.07 0.23
CA VAL A 21 3.68 -1.22 1.04
C VAL A 21 3.02 -2.23 0.11
N VAL A 22 3.59 -3.42 0.05
CA VAL A 22 3.11 -4.55 -0.76
C VAL A 22 2.72 -5.72 0.14
N ALA A 23 1.54 -6.28 -0.11
CA ALA A 23 1.11 -7.58 0.40
C ALA A 23 1.84 -8.68 -0.38
N SER A 24 2.98 -9.12 0.13
CA SER A 24 3.90 -10.01 -0.59
C SER A 24 3.52 -11.49 -0.63
N ARG A 25 2.38 -11.88 -0.05
CA ARG A 25 1.92 -13.28 -0.01
C ARG A 25 0.47 -13.40 -0.44
N ALA A 26 0.16 -14.53 -1.09
CA ALA A 26 -1.18 -14.87 -1.54
C ALA A 26 -2.22 -14.73 -0.40
N GLY A 27 -3.35 -14.11 -0.73
CA GLY A 27 -4.46 -13.90 0.20
C GLY A 27 -4.23 -12.78 1.23
N ARG A 28 -3.10 -12.08 1.19
CA ARG A 28 -2.89 -10.83 1.94
C ARG A 28 -3.33 -9.63 1.12
N ARG A 29 -3.58 -8.52 1.80
CA ARG A 29 -3.98 -7.23 1.20
C ARG A 29 -3.40 -6.09 1.99
N VAL A 30 -3.40 -4.90 1.39
CA VAL A 30 -2.98 -3.69 2.08
C VAL A 30 -4.20 -2.90 2.54
N GLU A 31 -4.16 -2.41 3.78
CA GLU A 31 -5.16 -1.53 4.36
C GLU A 31 -4.57 -0.18 4.74
N THR A 32 -5.29 0.87 4.38
CA THR A 32 -5.03 2.26 4.74
C THR A 32 -6.02 2.71 5.82
N ALA A 33 -5.52 3.43 6.83
CA ALA A 33 -6.35 4.08 7.85
C ALA A 33 -5.70 5.40 8.29
N VAL A 34 -6.51 6.45 8.47
CA VAL A 34 -6.04 7.73 9.00
C VAL A 34 -6.67 7.95 10.37
N ARG A 35 -5.85 8.06 11.42
CA ARG A 35 -6.34 8.31 12.78
C ARG A 35 -5.31 9.05 13.62
N ARG A 36 -5.78 9.98 14.45
CA ARG A 36 -4.96 10.76 15.38
C ARG A 36 -3.72 11.42 14.71
N GLY A 37 -3.91 11.96 13.50
CA GLY A 37 -2.84 12.63 12.75
C GLY A 37 -1.78 11.71 12.14
N VAL A 38 -2.01 10.39 12.13
CA VAL A 38 -1.12 9.40 11.53
C VAL A 38 -1.86 8.63 10.44
N VAL A 39 -1.22 8.48 9.30
CA VAL A 39 -1.61 7.54 8.25
C VAL A 39 -0.94 6.21 8.55
N GLU A 40 -1.74 5.17 8.69
CA GLU A 40 -1.27 3.80 8.81
C GLU A 40 -1.53 3.03 7.52
N VAL A 41 -0.51 2.31 7.08
CA VAL A 41 -0.59 1.40 5.93
C VAL A 41 -0.15 0.03 6.41
N SER A 42 -1.09 -0.91 6.47
CA SER A 42 -0.88 -2.24 7.04
C SER A 42 -1.03 -3.33 6.01
N GLU A 43 -0.08 -4.26 5.97
CA GLU A 43 -0.31 -5.55 5.34
C GLU A 43 -1.11 -6.42 6.31
N VAL A 44 -2.25 -6.93 5.84
CA VAL A 44 -3.13 -7.78 6.64
C VAL A 44 -3.33 -9.13 5.97
N THR A 45 -3.53 -10.16 6.79
CA THR A 45 -3.95 -11.49 6.32
C THR A 45 -5.38 -11.45 5.76
N ARG A 46 -5.80 -12.54 5.13
CA ARG A 46 -7.18 -12.71 4.65
C ARG A 46 -8.23 -12.51 5.76
N SER A 47 -7.90 -12.90 6.99
CA SER A 47 -8.76 -12.75 8.17
C SER A 47 -8.67 -11.37 8.84
N GLY A 48 -7.83 -10.46 8.32
CA GLY A 48 -7.66 -9.11 8.86
C GLY A 48 -6.60 -8.98 9.96
N SER A 49 -5.83 -10.04 10.25
CA SER A 49 -4.72 -9.95 11.20
C SER A 49 -3.58 -9.13 10.62
N VAL A 50 -3.08 -8.14 11.36
CA VAL A 50 -1.96 -7.29 10.92
C VAL A 50 -0.67 -8.09 10.91
N VAL A 51 0.06 -8.04 9.79
CA VAL A 51 1.39 -8.63 9.64
C VAL A 51 2.47 -7.59 9.95
N ARG A 52 2.34 -6.40 9.35
CA ARG A 52 3.24 -5.26 9.53
C ARG A 52 2.51 -3.97 9.20
N THR A 53 2.97 -2.87 9.78
CA THR A 53 2.37 -1.54 9.61
C THR A 53 3.47 -0.52 9.37
N ALA A 54 3.34 0.25 8.30
CA ALA A 54 4.06 1.50 8.10
C ALA A 54 3.22 2.66 8.66
N ARG A 55 3.88 3.66 9.26
CA ARG A 55 3.22 4.85 9.81
C ARG A 55 3.87 6.12 9.26
N PHE A 56 3.02 7.05 8.85
CA PHE A 56 3.42 8.33 8.31
C PHE A 56 2.66 9.45 9.02
N MET A 57 3.31 10.57 9.31
CA MET A 57 2.59 11.75 9.79
C MET A 57 1.64 12.24 8.71
N ALA A 58 0.35 12.35 9.01
CA ALA A 58 -0.66 12.72 8.02
C ALA A 58 -0.39 14.09 7.38
N THR A 59 0.20 15.01 8.15
CA THR A 59 0.57 16.35 7.67
C THR A 59 1.65 16.36 6.59
N ARG A 60 2.42 15.26 6.44
CA ARG A 60 3.47 15.13 5.43
C ARG A 60 3.09 14.22 4.28
N VAL A 61 1.94 13.53 4.33
CA VAL A 61 1.50 12.66 3.24
C VAL A 61 0.87 13.52 2.15
N LEU A 62 1.46 13.49 0.96
CA LEU A 62 0.99 14.20 -0.22
C LEU A 62 -0.01 13.35 -1.02
N ALA A 63 0.21 12.04 -1.08
CA ALA A 63 -0.68 11.11 -1.78
C ALA A 63 -0.65 9.70 -1.18
N LEU A 64 -1.80 9.02 -1.29
CA LEU A 64 -1.96 7.59 -1.06
C LEU A 64 -2.59 6.99 -2.30
N VAL A 65 -1.81 6.21 -3.05
CA VAL A 65 -2.24 5.63 -4.32
C VAL A 65 -2.43 4.13 -4.14
N GLU A 66 -3.68 3.68 -4.12
CA GLU A 66 -4.02 2.26 -4.14
C GLU A 66 -3.86 1.73 -5.56
N GLN A 67 -2.93 0.80 -5.77
CA GLN A 67 -2.66 0.22 -7.08
C GLN A 67 -3.52 -1.02 -7.29
N PRO A 68 -4.16 -1.21 -8.46
CA PRO A 68 -4.90 -2.44 -8.73
C PRO A 68 -3.95 -3.64 -8.71
N VAL A 69 -4.44 -4.77 -8.21
CA VAL A 69 -3.69 -6.04 -8.27
C VAL A 69 -3.42 -6.33 -9.74
N PRO A 70 -2.15 -6.49 -10.17
CA PRO A 70 -1.84 -6.89 -11.53
C PRO A 70 -2.58 -8.19 -11.82
N ARG A 71 -3.39 -8.21 -12.89
CA ARG A 71 -3.84 -9.50 -13.42
C ARG A 71 -2.59 -10.20 -13.90
N GLU A 72 -2.31 -11.39 -13.36
CA GLU A 72 -1.49 -12.32 -14.11
C GLU A 72 -2.32 -12.70 -15.34
N ASP A 73 -2.11 -11.97 -16.44
CA ASP A 73 -2.64 -12.36 -17.74
C ASP A 73 -1.96 -13.67 -18.12
N GLY A 74 -2.59 -14.77 -17.72
CA GLY A 74 -2.20 -16.13 -18.04
C GLY A 74 -2.43 -16.48 -19.50
N SER A 75 -1.88 -15.70 -20.43
CA SER A 75 -1.66 -16.07 -21.84
C SER A 75 -0.95 -14.93 -22.59
N GLU A 76 0.37 -14.84 -22.46
CA GLU A 76 1.19 -14.42 -23.60
C GLU A 76 2.20 -15.53 -23.90
N LYS A 77 1.65 -16.66 -24.33
CA LYS A 77 2.31 -17.57 -25.28
C LYS A 77 1.31 -17.84 -26.40
N ALA A 78 1.81 -17.77 -27.63
CA ALA A 78 1.11 -17.72 -28.93
C ALA A 78 0.66 -16.29 -29.28
N VAL A 79 1.16 -15.63 -30.33
CA VAL A 79 1.62 -16.13 -31.64
C VAL A 79 2.83 -15.33 -32.12
#